data_AF-A0A078JIW0-F1
#
_entry.id   AF-A0A078JIW0-F1
#
_cell.length_a   1.000
_cell.length_b   1.000
_cell.length_c   1.000
_cell.angle_alpha   90.00
_cell.angle_beta   90.00
_cell.angle_gamma   90.00
#
_symmetry.space_group_name_H-M   'P 1'
#
loop_
_entity.id
_entity.type
_entity.pdbx_description
1 polymer ?
#
loop_
_entity_poly.entity_id
_entity_poly.type
_entity_poly.pdbx_seq_one_letter_code
_entity_poly.pdbx_strand_id
1 'polypeptide(L)'
;MDHFRTRYRNPLIYITENGFTTPASENRPEAVADSKRIDYLCSHLCFLRKVIREKRVNIKGYFAWSLGDNYEFAKGFAVRFGLTYVNWTDVSDRNLKDSGRWYQRFINVTSKNAANEDFLRSSLSFKNKMKTLADA
;
A
#
# COMPACT_ATOMS: atom_id res chain seq x y z
N MET A 1 6.33 5.16 15.07
CA MET A 1 6.84 3.85 15.56
C MET A 1 7.97 4.00 16.56
N ASP A 2 9.05 4.73 16.25
CA ASP A 2 10.16 4.93 17.21
C ASP A 2 9.70 5.54 18.56
N HIS A 3 8.81 6.52 18.50
CA HIS A 3 8.18 7.11 19.70
C HIS A 3 7.44 6.07 20.56
N PHE A 4 6.71 5.13 19.94
CA PHE A 4 6.02 4.08 20.70
C PHE A 4 7.01 3.14 21.39
N ARG A 5 8.11 2.82 20.71
CA ARG A 5 9.18 2.01 21.29
C ARG A 5 9.78 2.68 22.53
N THR A 6 10.14 3.96 22.43
CA THR A 6 10.85 4.67 23.51
C THR A 6 9.92 5.07 24.65
N ARG A 7 8.68 5.48 24.36
CA ARG A 7 7.78 6.02 25.38
C ARG A 7 6.90 4.99 26.06
N TYR A 8 6.52 3.92 25.36
CA TYR A 8 5.54 2.94 25.84
C TYR A 8 6.12 1.53 26.02
N ARG A 9 7.39 1.43 26.42
CA ARG A 9 8.09 0.17 26.79
C ARG A 9 8.15 -0.86 25.66
N ASN A 10 8.41 -0.41 24.42
CA ASN A 10 8.54 -1.28 23.23
C ASN A 10 7.45 -2.36 23.12
N PRO A 11 6.18 -1.96 23.02
CA PRO A 11 5.09 -2.92 22.99
C PRO A 11 5.12 -3.72 21.69
N LEU A 12 4.47 -4.88 21.71
CA LEU A 12 4.12 -5.60 20.48
C LEU A 12 3.09 -4.78 19.69
N ILE A 13 3.38 -4.52 18.41
CA ILE A 13 2.56 -3.68 17.53
C ILE A 13 2.15 -4.45 16.27
N TYR A 14 0.89 -4.27 15.89
CA TYR A 14 0.36 -4.56 14.56
C TYR A 14 -0.10 -3.25 13.93
N ILE A 15 0.28 -3.00 12.67
CA ILE A 15 -0.27 -1.88 11.91
C ILE A 15 -1.61 -2.33 11.36
N THR A 16 -2.70 -1.95 12.04
CA THR A 16 -4.05 -2.43 11.72
C THR A 16 -4.65 -1.75 10.50
N GLU A 17 -4.24 -0.53 10.17
CA GLU A 17 -4.70 0.19 8.98
C GLU A 17 -3.60 1.10 8.43
N ASN A 18 -3.46 1.11 7.11
CA ASN A 18 -2.70 2.10 6.33
C ASN A 18 -3.18 2.05 4.88
N GLY A 19 -3.62 3.17 4.31
CA GLY A 19 -4.30 3.18 3.03
C GLY A 19 -4.28 4.51 2.30
N PHE A 20 -4.68 4.50 1.02
CA PHE A 20 -4.72 5.66 0.14
C PHE A 20 -6.00 5.72 -0.69
N THR A 21 -6.67 6.87 -0.72
CA THR A 21 -7.88 7.10 -1.51
C THR A 21 -7.58 7.48 -2.95
N THR A 22 -8.42 7.05 -3.88
CA THR A 22 -8.56 7.67 -5.21
C THR A 22 -10.00 8.18 -5.41
N PRO A 23 -10.23 9.23 -6.23
CA PRO A 23 -11.56 9.77 -6.49
C PRO A 23 -12.49 8.74 -7.14
N ALA A 24 -13.77 8.70 -6.77
CA ALA A 24 -14.74 7.84 -7.43
C ALA A 24 -15.25 8.40 -8.77
N SER A 25 -14.89 9.64 -9.11
CA SER A 25 -15.13 10.23 -10.43
C SER A 25 -14.29 9.60 -11.54
N GLU A 26 -13.22 8.87 -11.18
CA GLU A 26 -12.43 8.07 -12.11
C GLU A 26 -13.29 6.97 -12.75
N ASN A 27 -13.17 6.80 -14.06
CA ASN A 27 -13.77 5.67 -14.74
C ASN A 27 -13.10 4.35 -14.33
N ARG A 28 -13.67 3.20 -14.72
CA ARG A 28 -13.14 1.89 -14.31
C ARG A 28 -11.66 1.69 -14.69
N PRO A 29 -11.21 1.95 -15.93
CA PRO A 29 -9.79 1.88 -16.27
C PRO A 29 -8.87 2.73 -15.37
N GLU A 30 -9.24 3.99 -15.10
CA GLU A 30 -8.49 4.89 -14.23
C GLU A 30 -8.44 4.39 -12.78
N ALA A 31 -9.60 3.98 -12.24
CA ALA A 31 -9.70 3.48 -10.88
C ALA A 31 -8.93 2.17 -10.65
N VAL A 32 -8.71 1.37 -11.70
CA VAL A 32 -7.90 0.14 -11.69
C VAL A 32 -6.41 0.43 -11.81
N ALA A 33 -6.02 1.44 -12.59
CA ALA A 33 -4.63 1.88 -12.82
C ALA A 33 -4.12 2.81 -11.70
N ASP A 34 -4.18 2.34 -10.45
CA ASP A 34 -4.03 3.12 -9.23
C ASP A 34 -2.58 3.23 -8.71
N SER A 35 -1.64 3.60 -9.57
CA SER A 35 -0.20 3.67 -9.25
C SER A 35 0.15 4.51 -8.01
N LYS A 36 -0.59 5.60 -7.75
CA LYS A 36 -0.40 6.43 -6.54
C LYS A 36 -0.61 5.63 -5.24
N ARG A 37 -1.52 4.65 -5.24
CA ARG A 37 -1.75 3.76 -4.11
C ARG A 37 -0.56 2.82 -3.91
N ILE A 38 0.07 2.34 -4.99
CA ILE A 38 1.31 1.55 -4.92
C ILE A 38 2.43 2.38 -4.28
N ASP A 39 2.67 3.59 -4.76
CA ASP A 39 3.72 4.47 -4.21
C ASP A 39 3.51 4.74 -2.71
N TYR A 40 2.25 4.99 -2.31
CA TYR A 40 1.90 5.21 -0.91
C TYR A 40 2.21 3.99 -0.05
N LEU A 41 1.70 2.81 -0.42
CA LEU A 41 1.89 1.58 0.36
C LEU A 41 3.37 1.18 0.40
N CYS A 42 4.04 1.25 -0.74
CA CYS A 42 5.45 0.88 -0.89
C CYS A 42 6.37 1.77 -0.05
N SER A 43 6.14 3.09 -0.06
CA SER A 43 6.94 4.03 0.76
C SER A 43 6.76 3.77 2.25
N HIS A 44 5.52 3.56 2.72
CA HIS A 44 5.25 3.23 4.13
C HIS A 44 5.89 1.91 4.55
N LEU A 45 5.79 0.86 3.73
CA LEU A 45 6.42 -0.44 3.99
C LEU A 45 7.95 -0.34 4.00
N CYS A 46 8.56 0.49 3.13
CA CYS A 46 9.99 0.79 3.16
C CYS A 46 10.42 1.39 4.52
N PHE A 47 9.71 2.41 5.01
CA PHE A 47 10.00 3.02 6.31
C PHE A 47 9.71 2.09 7.48
N LEU A 48 8.65 1.27 7.39
CA LEU A 48 8.32 0.26 8.40
C LEU A 48 9.44 -0.77 8.53
N ARG A 49 9.96 -1.28 7.41
CA ARG A 49 11.12 -2.17 7.40
C ARG A 49 12.36 -1.48 7.97
N LYS A 50 12.63 -0.24 7.59
CA LYS A 50 13.76 0.55 8.10
C LYS A 50 13.71 0.65 9.63
N VAL A 51 12.58 1.03 10.20
CA VAL A 51 12.45 1.19 11.66
C VAL A 51 12.50 -0.15 12.41
N ILE A 52 12.00 -1.24 11.83
CA ILE A 52 12.16 -2.59 12.40
C ILE A 52 13.66 -2.97 12.47
N ARG A 53 14.42 -2.74 11.39
CA ARG A 53 15.85 -3.11 11.33
C ARG A 53 16.74 -2.22 12.18
N GLU A 54 16.60 -0.90 12.06
CA GLU A 54 17.51 0.07 12.67
C GLU A 54 17.17 0.36 14.13
N LYS A 55 15.87 0.34 14.47
CA LYS A 55 15.38 0.74 15.80
C LYS A 55 14.82 -0.44 16.60
N ARG A 56 14.73 -1.65 16.02
CA ARG A 56 14.25 -2.88 16.70
C ARG A 56 12.86 -2.71 17.34
N VAL A 57 11.98 -1.93 16.70
CA VAL A 57 10.58 -1.80 17.11
C VAL A 57 9.88 -3.15 16.93
N ASN A 58 9.15 -3.61 17.94
CA ASN A 58 8.49 -4.92 17.94
C ASN A 58 7.18 -4.94 17.11
N ILE A 59 7.31 -4.95 15.79
CA ILE A 59 6.18 -4.97 14.84
C ILE A 59 6.02 -6.38 14.27
N LYS A 60 4.80 -6.92 14.26
CA LYS A 60 4.51 -8.30 13.82
C LYS A 60 3.50 -8.44 12.68
N GLY A 61 2.87 -7.35 12.25
CA GLY A 61 1.98 -7.40 11.11
C GLY A 61 1.63 -6.03 10.56
N TYR A 62 1.12 -6.05 9.34
CA TYR A 62 0.68 -4.89 8.59
C TYR A 62 -0.55 -5.27 7.78
N PHE A 63 -1.62 -4.50 7.93
CA PHE A 63 -2.88 -4.69 7.24
C PHE A 63 -3.20 -3.43 6.45
N ALA A 64 -3.20 -3.55 5.12
CA ALA A 64 -3.53 -2.44 4.24
C ALA A 64 -5.03 -2.11 4.32
N TRP A 65 -5.35 -0.83 4.43
CA TRP A 65 -6.72 -0.35 4.25
C TRP A 65 -6.94 0.00 2.77
N SER A 66 -7.79 -0.69 2.04
CA SER A 66 -8.69 -1.79 2.44
C SER A 66 -8.70 -2.91 1.42
N LEU A 67 -9.33 -4.03 1.76
CA LEU A 67 -9.46 -5.18 0.86
C LEU A 67 -10.14 -4.77 -0.46
N GLY A 68 -11.26 -4.04 -0.38
CA GLY A 68 -12.01 -3.58 -1.54
C GLY A 68 -12.68 -2.25 -1.30
N ASP A 69 -13.13 -1.61 -2.38
CA ASP A 69 -13.89 -0.36 -2.27
C ASP A 69 -15.12 -0.58 -1.39
N ASN A 70 -15.38 0.39 -0.51
CA ASN A 70 -16.43 0.32 0.49
C ASN A 70 -17.03 1.71 0.73
N TYR A 71 -18.02 1.78 1.63
CA TYR A 71 -18.54 3.05 2.13
C TYR A 71 -17.48 3.70 3.03
N GLU A 72 -17.05 4.90 2.67
CA GLU A 72 -16.11 5.68 3.47
C GLU A 72 -16.85 6.69 4.35
N PHE A 73 -16.49 6.76 5.64
CA PHE A 73 -17.12 7.67 6.58
C PHE A 73 -17.01 9.13 6.11
N ALA A 74 -18.14 9.84 6.17
CA ALA A 74 -18.28 11.23 5.68
C ALA A 74 -17.98 11.47 4.19
N LYS A 75 -17.68 10.43 3.40
CA LYS A 75 -17.45 10.51 1.95
C LYS A 75 -18.38 9.61 1.12
N GLY A 76 -19.09 8.68 1.77
CA GLY A 76 -19.92 7.71 1.07
C GLY A 76 -19.08 6.93 0.06
N PHE A 77 -19.58 6.83 -1.17
CA PHE A 77 -18.87 6.17 -2.28
C PHE A 77 -18.11 7.15 -3.19
N ALA A 78 -17.88 8.39 -2.75
CA ALA A 78 -17.18 9.42 -3.53
C ALA A 78 -15.65 9.21 -3.60
N VAL A 79 -15.12 8.28 -2.81
CA VAL A 79 -13.71 7.86 -2.83
C VAL A 79 -13.60 6.35 -2.78
N ARG A 80 -12.43 5.85 -3.19
CA ARG A 80 -12.11 4.43 -3.29
C ARG A 80 -10.82 4.15 -2.52
N PHE A 81 -10.85 3.27 -1.52
CA PHE A 81 -9.66 2.84 -0.77
C PHE A 81 -9.15 1.46 -1.18
N GLY A 82 -9.99 0.66 -1.84
CA GLY A 82 -9.76 -0.77 -1.98
C GLY A 82 -8.57 -1.11 -2.86
N LEU A 83 -7.88 -2.20 -2.49
CA LEU A 83 -6.96 -2.93 -3.36
C LEU A 83 -7.71 -3.70 -4.47
N THR A 84 -8.99 -4.00 -4.25
CA THR A 84 -9.92 -4.48 -5.28
C THR A 84 -10.94 -3.42 -5.64
N TYR A 85 -11.25 -3.31 -6.93
CA TYR A 85 -12.34 -2.52 -7.45
C TYR A 85 -13.68 -3.21 -7.19
N VAL A 86 -14.68 -2.43 -6.78
CA VAL A 86 -16.09 -2.84 -6.69
C VAL A 86 -16.91 -1.96 -7.64
N ASN A 87 -17.67 -2.60 -8.52
CA ASN A 87 -18.66 -1.91 -9.35
C ASN A 87 -19.92 -1.66 -8.52
N TRP A 88 -20.36 -0.40 -8.41
CA TRP A 88 -21.54 -0.06 -7.60
C TRP A 88 -22.86 -0.46 -8.26
N THR A 89 -22.90 -0.66 -9.58
CA THR A 89 -24.10 -1.16 -10.26
C THR A 89 -24.24 -2.68 -10.19
N ASP A 90 -23.14 -3.40 -9.93
CA ASP A 90 -23.10 -4.84 -9.70
C ASP A 90 -21.94 -5.19 -8.77
N VAL A 91 -22.29 -5.44 -7.51
CA VAL A 91 -21.32 -5.62 -6.42
C VAL A 91 -20.89 -7.08 -6.23
N SER A 92 -21.18 -8.00 -7.16
CA SER A 92 -20.80 -9.41 -7.02
C SER A 92 -19.28 -9.61 -6.98
N ASP A 93 -18.55 -8.84 -7.78
CA ASP A 93 -17.14 -9.07 -8.06
C ASP A 93 -16.21 -8.14 -7.27
N ARG A 94 -15.01 -8.66 -6.97
CA ARG A 94 -13.89 -7.90 -6.40
C ARG A 94 -12.68 -8.08 -7.31
N ASN A 95 -12.52 -7.17 -8.27
CA ASN A 95 -11.44 -7.28 -9.24
C ASN A 95 -10.17 -6.61 -8.69
N LEU A 96 -9.05 -7.32 -8.63
CA LEU A 96 -7.78 -6.71 -8.20
C LEU A 96 -7.43 -5.50 -9.09
N LYS A 97 -7.14 -4.38 -8.44
CA LYS A 97 -6.49 -3.22 -9.06
C LYS A 97 -5.00 -3.49 -9.23
N ASP A 98 -4.28 -2.55 -9.83
CA ASP A 98 -2.83 -2.68 -9.98
C ASP A 98 -2.13 -2.69 -8.62
N SER A 99 -2.63 -1.93 -7.65
CA SER A 99 -2.20 -2.00 -6.25
C SER A 99 -2.44 -3.37 -5.62
N GLY A 100 -3.60 -4.01 -5.86
CA GLY A 100 -3.90 -5.35 -5.38
C GLY A 100 -2.96 -6.40 -6.00
N ARG A 101 -2.73 -6.33 -7.31
CA ARG A 101 -1.75 -7.19 -8.01
C ARG A 101 -0.33 -6.97 -7.51
N TRP A 102 0.05 -5.72 -7.26
CA TRP A 102 1.34 -5.38 -6.67
C TRP A 102 1.48 -5.96 -5.26
N TYR A 103 0.45 -5.84 -4.42
CA TYR A 103 0.44 -6.35 -3.05
C TYR A 103 0.52 -7.88 -3.01
N GLN A 104 -0.16 -8.56 -3.95
CA GLN A 104 -0.02 -10.01 -4.16
C GLN A 104 1.44 -10.40 -4.47
N ARG A 105 2.11 -9.67 -5.37
CA ARG A 105 3.54 -9.91 -5.67
C ARG A 105 4.42 -9.64 -4.45
N PHE A 106 4.18 -8.57 -3.70
CA PHE A 106 4.90 -8.24 -2.47
C PHE A 106 4.85 -9.39 -1.45
N ILE A 107 3.66 -9.96 -1.22
CA ILE A 107 3.49 -11.09 -0.29
C ILE A 107 4.20 -12.35 -0.82
N ASN A 108 4.08 -12.66 -2.10
CA ASN A 108 4.67 -13.88 -2.66
C ASN A 108 6.21 -13.83 -2.73
N VAL A 109 6.80 -12.67 -2.99
CA VAL A 109 8.27 -12.49 -2.99
C VAL A 109 8.83 -12.73 -1.58
N THR A 110 8.15 -12.23 -0.55
CA THR A 110 8.61 -12.40 0.85
C THR A 110 8.54 -13.86 1.31
N SER A 111 7.65 -14.68 0.74
CA SER A 111 7.55 -16.11 1.04
C SER A 111 8.59 -16.98 0.32
N LYS A 112 9.26 -16.51 -0.74
CA LYS A 112 10.03 -17.40 -1.65
C LYS A 112 11.50 -17.09 -1.94
N ASN A 113 12.12 -15.97 -1.51
CA ASN A 113 13.60 -15.80 -1.46
C ASN A 113 13.99 -14.41 -0.91
N ALA A 114 15.24 -14.24 -0.44
CA ALA A 114 15.77 -13.04 0.24
C ALA A 114 15.94 -11.75 -0.62
N ALA A 115 15.40 -11.70 -1.85
CA ALA A 115 15.52 -10.55 -2.77
C ALA A 115 14.51 -9.41 -2.47
N ASN A 116 14.31 -9.11 -1.19
CA ASN A 116 13.25 -8.21 -0.71
C ASN A 116 13.58 -6.71 -0.81
N GLU A 117 14.86 -6.33 -0.88
CA GLU A 117 15.23 -4.90 -0.98
C GLU A 117 14.91 -4.32 -2.35
N ASP A 118 15.17 -5.09 -3.41
CA ASP A 118 15.05 -4.60 -4.79
C ASP A 118 13.59 -4.42 -5.20
N PHE A 119 12.67 -5.28 -4.75
CA PHE A 119 11.25 -5.15 -5.13
C PHE A 119 10.61 -3.86 -4.59
N LEU A 120 10.76 -3.57 -3.28
CA LEU A 120 10.22 -2.34 -2.70
C LEU A 120 10.94 -1.10 -3.27
N ARG A 121 12.26 -1.15 -3.46
CA ARG A 121 12.99 0.00 -4.01
C ARG A 121 12.66 0.26 -5.48
N SER A 122 12.38 -0.77 -6.28
CA SER A 122 12.02 -0.65 -7.70
C SER A 122 10.57 -0.23 -7.92
N SER A 123 9.69 -0.50 -6.94
CA SER A 123 8.27 -0.15 -7.01
C SER A 123 7.97 1.34 -6.83
N LEU A 124 8.94 2.15 -6.35
CA LEU A 124 8.76 3.59 -6.16
C LEU A 124 8.85 4.32 -7.50
N SER A 125 7.76 4.96 -7.92
CA SER A 125 7.70 5.75 -9.16
C SER A 125 8.74 6.87 -9.24
N PHE A 126 9.24 7.36 -8.10
CA PHE A 126 10.26 8.41 -8.05
C PHE A 126 11.57 8.01 -8.74
N LYS A 127 11.93 6.72 -8.73
CA LYS A 127 13.13 6.23 -9.44
C LYS A 127 12.95 6.20 -10.95
N ASN A 128 11.74 5.94 -11.44
CA ASN A 128 11.45 5.98 -12.87
C ASN A 128 11.47 7.43 -13.39
N LYS A 129 11.03 8.41 -12.58
CA LYS A 129 11.11 9.84 -12.93
C LYS A 129 12.53 10.40 -13.01
N MET A 130 13.46 9.93 -12.16
CA MET A 130 14.86 10.37 -12.24
C MET A 130 15.62 9.79 -13.43
N LYS A 131 15.21 8.63 -13.97
CA LYS A 131 15.73 8.14 -15.25
C LYS A 131 15.26 9.01 -16.42
N THR A 132 13.99 9.42 -16.44
CA THR A 132 13.43 10.24 -17.54
C THR A 132 13.86 11.71 -17.54
N LEU A 133 14.44 12.22 -16.44
CA LEU A 133 14.96 13.60 -16.35
C LEU A 133 16.48 13.67 -16.55
N ALA A 134 17.18 12.54 -16.53
CA ALA A 134 18.61 12.48 -16.85
C ALA A 134 18.87 12.34 -18.37
N ASP A 135 17.81 12.08 -19.15
CA ASP A 135 17.84 11.92 -20.61
C ASP A 135 17.06 13.04 -21.35
N ALA A 136 16.84 14.20 -20.70
CA ALA A 136 16.18 15.37 -21.28
C ALA A 136 17.05 16.63 -21.16
#